data_AF-A0A9D6L0B4-F1
#
_entry.id   AF-A0A9D6L0B4-F1
#
_cell.length_a   1.000
_cell.length_b   1.000
_cell.length_c   1.000
_cell.angle_alpha   90.00
_cell.angle_beta   90.00
_cell.angle_gamma   90.00
#
_symmetry.space_group_name_H-M   'P 1'
#
loop_
_entity.id
_entity.type
_entity.pdbx_description
1 polymer ?
#
loop_
_entity_poly.entity_id
_entity_poly.type
_entity_poly.pdbx_seq_one_letter_code
_entity_poly.pdbx_strand_id
1 'polypeptide(L)' 'MFGNRIKIDDELFEKIKQCAAKAGYASPEEFIQHVLEKEVARLSGGDAGRDPEEEVKKRLQGLGYIE' A
#
# COMPACT_ATOMS: atom_id res chain seq x y z
N MET A 1 9.36 -3.76 25.47
CA MET A 1 8.77 -3.24 24.22
C MET A 1 7.88 -4.32 23.63
N PHE A 2 6.58 -4.30 23.90
CA PHE A 2 5.64 -5.20 23.24
C PHE A 2 4.86 -4.35 22.24
N GLY A 3 5.16 -4.53 20.95
CA GLY A 3 4.37 -3.95 19.87
C GLY A 3 2.98 -4.57 19.80
N ASN A 4 2.10 -3.95 19.01
CA ASN A 4 0.75 -4.45 18.76
C ASN A 4 0.83 -5.82 18.07
N ARG A 5 0.04 -6.81 18.53
CA ARG A 5 -0.06 -8.13 17.92
C ARG A 5 -1.45 -8.31 17.32
N ILE A 6 -1.50 -8.75 16.07
CA ILE A 6 -2.73 -9.05 15.33
C ILE A 6 -2.69 -10.53 14.97
N LYS A 7 -3.77 -11.26 15.25
CA LYS A 7 -3.90 -12.65 14.85
C LYS A 7 -4.39 -12.71 13.41
N ILE A 8 -3.69 -13.48 12.58
CA ILE A 8 -4.03 -13.75 11.18
C ILE A 8 -4.15 -15.26 11.05
N ASP A 9 -5.11 -15.72 10.27
CA ASP A 9 -5.26 -17.14 9.94
C ASP A 9 -4.05 -17.65 9.14
N ASP A 10 -3.63 -18.89 9.39
CA ASP A 10 -2.43 -19.46 8.77
C ASP A 10 -2.55 -19.55 7.25
N GLU A 11 -3.73 -19.92 6.72
CA GLU A 11 -3.95 -20.01 5.27
C GLU A 11 -3.89 -18.62 4.62
N LEU A 12 -4.42 -17.60 5.31
CA LEU A 12 -4.34 -16.22 4.86
C LEU A 12 -2.89 -15.72 4.90
N PHE A 13 -2.14 -16.05 5.95
CA PHE A 13 -0.74 -15.62 6.07
C PHE A 13 0.15 -16.21 4.98
N GLU A 14 -0.08 -17.47 4.57
CA GLU A 14 0.62 -18.07 3.43
C GLU A 14 0.31 -17.34 2.10
N LYS A 15 -0.95 -16.94 1.88
CA LYS A 15 -1.31 -16.11 0.72
C LYS A 15 -0.63 -14.75 0.77
N ILE A 16 -0.55 -14.14 1.96
CA ILE A 16 0.14 -12.87 2.16
C ILE A 16 1.63 -12.99 1.78
N LYS A 17 2.33 -14.04 2.22
CA LYS A 17 3.74 -14.28 1.84
C LYS A 17 3.91 -14.35 0.33
N GLN A 18 3.03 -15.08 -0.36
CA GLN A 18 3.07 -15.21 -1.81
C GLN A 18 2.81 -13.86 -2.51
N CYS A 19 1.85 -13.08 -2.03
CA CYS A 19 1.55 -11.75 -2.56
C CYS A 19 2.70 -10.77 -2.32
N ALA A 20 3.28 -10.76 -1.12
CA ALA A 20 4.41 -9.91 -0.75
C ALA A 20 5.62 -10.18 -1.67
N ALA A 21 5.96 -11.46 -1.86
CA ALA A 21 7.05 -11.87 -2.75
C ALA A 21 6.79 -11.47 -4.22
N LYS A 22 5.56 -11.69 -4.73
CA LYS A 22 5.18 -11.32 -6.10
C LYS A 22 5.21 -9.81 -6.33
N ALA A 23 4.89 -9.03 -5.30
CA ALA A 23 4.88 -7.57 -5.35
C ALA A 23 6.26 -6.95 -5.01
N GLY A 24 7.28 -7.76 -4.72
CA GLY A 24 8.66 -7.31 -4.51
C GLY A 24 8.95 -6.71 -3.14
N TYR A 25 8.13 -7.00 -2.12
CA TYR A 25 8.36 -6.55 -0.75
C TYR A 25 9.48 -7.35 -0.08
N ALA A 26 10.21 -6.72 0.85
CA ALA A 26 11.30 -7.38 1.57
C ALA A 26 10.78 -8.37 2.61
N SER A 27 9.58 -8.13 3.16
CA SER A 27 8.92 -9.08 4.07
C SER A 27 7.38 -9.02 4.02
N PRO A 28 6.70 -10.08 4.49
CA PRO A 28 5.25 -10.09 4.65
C PRO A 28 4.75 -8.99 5.60
N GLU A 29 5.51 -8.66 6.64
CA GLU A 29 5.18 -7.60 7.61
C GLU A 29 5.15 -6.23 6.96
N GLU A 30 6.14 -5.92 6.11
CA GLU A 30 6.19 -4.66 5.35
C GLU A 30 4.96 -4.54 4.43
N PHE A 31 4.63 -5.62 3.72
CA PHE A 31 3.44 -5.67 2.87
C PHE A 31 2.15 -5.43 3.68
N ILE A 32 1.98 -6.12 4.81
CA ILE A 32 0.81 -5.96 5.68
C ILE A 32 0.69 -4.52 6.16
N GLN A 33 1.79 -3.94 6.65
CA GLN A 33 1.80 -2.57 7.13
C GLN A 33 1.41 -1.58 6.02
N HIS A 34 2.03 -1.67 4.84
CA HIS A 34 1.74 -0.79 3.71
C HIS A 34 0.28 -0.88 3.27
N VAL A 35 -0.27 -2.09 3.18
CA VAL A 35 -1.67 -2.30 2.79
C VAL A 35 -2.62 -1.72 3.84
N LEU A 36 -2.34 -1.92 5.13
CA LEU A 36 -3.15 -1.35 6.21
C LEU A 36 -3.07 0.18 6.25
N GLU A 37 -1.89 0.77 6.07
CA GLU A 37 -1.71 2.22 5.98
C GLU A 37 -2.52 2.80 4.80
N LYS A 38 -2.45 2.16 3.62
CA LYS A 38 -3.23 2.55 2.45
C LYS A 38 -4.75 2.45 2.71
N GLU A 39 -5.19 1.38 3.35
CA GLU A 39 -6.59 1.16 3.70
C GLU A 39 -7.12 2.23 4.68
N VAL A 40 -6.35 2.49 5.74
CA VAL A 40 -6.67 3.52 6.75
C VAL A 40 -6.71 4.89 6.10
N ALA A 41 -5.74 5.25 5.27
CA ALA A 41 -5.72 6.54 4.57
C ALA A 41 -6.95 6.73 3.67
N ARG A 42 -7.37 5.66 2.98
CA ARG A 42 -8.58 5.67 2.13
C ARG A 42 -9.84 5.89 2.95
N LEU A 43 -9.97 5.25 4.11
CA LEU A 43 -11.18 5.29 4.94
C LEU A 43 -11.26 6.52 5.86
N SER A 44 -10.13 7.00 6.37
CA SER A 44 -10.08 8.15 7.28
C SER A 44 -10.22 9.50 6.57
N GLY A 45 -10.39 9.50 5.23
CA GLY A 45 -10.47 10.73 4.43
C GLY A 45 -9.18 11.57 4.47
N GLY A 46 -8.10 11.02 5.03
CA GLY A 46 -6.86 11.73 5.33
C GLY A 46 -5.96 11.96 4.13
N ASP A 47 -6.06 11.14 3.08
CA ASP A 47 -5.31 11.31 1.82
C ASP A 47 -6.04 10.63 0.66
N ALA A 48 -7.37 10.64 0.66
CA ALA A 48 -8.23 10.10 -0.41
C ALA A 48 -8.21 10.95 -1.71
N GLY A 49 -7.15 11.72 -1.95
CA GLY A 49 -7.01 12.59 -3.13
C GLY A 49 -5.62 12.59 -3.76
N ARG A 50 -4.69 11.76 -3.27
CA ARG A 50 -3.33 11.68 -3.81
C ARG A 50 -3.08 10.31 -4.42
N ASP A 51 -3.87 9.98 -5.44
CA ASP A 51 -3.45 8.95 -6.38
C ASP A 51 -2.08 9.36 -6.93
N PRO A 52 -1.00 8.61 -6.63
CA PRO A 52 0.32 8.95 -7.15
C PRO A 52 0.30 9.00 -8.68
N GLU A 53 -0.57 8.22 -9.32
CA GLU A 53 -0.83 8.27 -10.75
C GLU A 53 -1.45 9.59 -11.21
N GLU A 54 -2.39 10.18 -10.45
CA GLU A 54 -3.00 11.48 -10.78
C GLU A 54 -2.01 12.63 -10.58
N GLU A 55 -1.17 12.59 -9.54
CA GLU A 55 -0.14 13.61 -9.36
C GLU A 55 0.98 13.46 -10.40
N VAL A 56 1.36 12.24 -10.76
CA VAL A 56 2.29 11.99 -11.86
C VAL A 56 1.69 12.47 -13.18
N LYS A 57 0.43 12.19 -13.48
CA LYS A 57 -0.27 12.72 -14.67
C LYS A 57 -0.30 14.25 -14.68
N LYS A 58 -0.68 14.91 -13.59
CA LYS A 58 -0.69 16.38 -13.51
C LYS A 58 0.70 16.99 -13.70
N ARG A 59 1.74 16.37 -13.13
CA ARG A 59 3.13 16.78 -13.35
C ARG A 59 3.55 16.58 -14.80
N LEU A 60 3.21 15.44 -15.42
CA LEU A 60 3.52 15.15 -16.81
C LEU A 60 2.77 16.07 -17.78
N GLN A 61 1.51 16.40 -17.51
CA GLN A 61 0.73 17.41 -18.25
C GLN A 61 1.36 18.80 -18.14
N GLY A 62 1.74 19.23 -16.93
CA GLY A 62 2.42 20.52 -16.72
C GLY A 62 3.81 20.62 -17.35
N LEU A 63 4.44 19.47 -17.62
CA LEU A 63 5.70 19.35 -18.33
C LEU A 63 5.54 19.10 -19.84
N GLY A 64 4.31 18.98 -20.35
CA GLY A 64 4.01 18.81 -21.78
C GLY A 64 4.27 17.42 -22.36
N TYR A 65 4.32 16.37 -21.54
CA TYR A 65 4.53 14.99 -22.00
C TYR A 65 3.24 14.28 -22.44
N ILE A 66 2.09 14.79 -22.02
CA ILE A 66 0.75 14.26 -22.30
C ILE A 66 -0.23 15.42 -22.39
N GLU A 67 -1.18 15.32 -23.32
CA GLU A 67 -2.31 16.27 -23.52
C GLU A 67 -3.58 15.75 -22.83
#